data_AF-A0A2S4VCY5-F1
#
_entry.id   AF-A0A2S4VCY5-F1
#
_cell.length_a   1.000
_cell.length_b   1.000
_cell.length_c   1.000
_cell.angle_alpha   90.00
_cell.angle_beta   90.00
_cell.angle_gamma   90.00
#
_symmetry.space_group_name_H-M   'P 1'
#
loop_
_entity.id
_entity.type
_entity.pdbx_description
1 polymer ?
#
loop_
_entity_poly.entity_id
_entity_poly.type
_entity_poly.pdbx_seq_one_letter_code
_entity_poly.pdbx_strand_id
1 'polypeptide(L)'
;MDLYRETRRVIRDPDTYQQRGPTFLLSAQDADFMIGLIQAEPDLFLDELRERLYDNTETLLSIATLHRNLVMRLLITLKKANTVNIKKSLTAKYAFIEEMASIPAEYLSHICSRDLLRVRARSKKGKQANRYLRDQNPERFTLLPGISFFGLLAVTVTNQTVKRPQFQHFLKYSLLPRMNRYPGINSCLVMDNARIHRGGQVAELCEAAGVRLVYLPPYTPELNPIELCFSQVKARLRRTQALVNAADPEWAIESTTYRVITKSLCQRLYAHTPYKCPPFPREPAVPGAHFPLVSHSRLLQP
;
A
#
# COMPACT_ATOMS: atom_id res chain seq x y z
N MET A 1 36.68 -54.20 -14.01
CA MET A 1 36.11 -55.56 -14.21
C MET A 1 36.21 -56.43 -12.96
N ASP A 2 36.88 -55.96 -11.89
CA ASP A 2 37.20 -56.78 -10.71
C ASP A 2 36.08 -56.84 -9.65
N LEU A 3 35.27 -55.78 -9.51
CA LEU A 3 34.19 -55.72 -8.50
C LEU A 3 33.05 -56.74 -8.73
N TYR A 4 32.80 -57.13 -9.99
CA TYR A 4 31.75 -58.09 -10.37
C TYR A 4 32.14 -59.53 -10.02
N ARG A 5 33.44 -59.86 -10.17
CA ARG A 5 33.97 -61.19 -9.86
C ARG A 5 33.95 -61.47 -8.36
N GLU A 6 34.05 -60.42 -7.54
CA GLU A 6 34.11 -60.52 -6.08
C GLU A 6 32.72 -60.63 -5.43
N THR A 7 31.71 -59.92 -5.97
CA THR A 7 30.43 -59.75 -5.27
C THR A 7 29.30 -60.67 -5.75
N ARG A 8 29.40 -61.25 -6.96
CA ARG A 8 28.38 -62.09 -7.62
C ARG A 8 26.93 -61.55 -7.56
N ARG A 9 26.72 -60.27 -7.25
CA ARG A 9 25.39 -59.66 -7.13
C ARG A 9 25.12 -58.81 -8.37
N VAL A 10 24.11 -59.25 -9.11
CA VAL A 10 23.66 -58.65 -10.36
C VAL A 10 23.15 -57.23 -10.12
N ILE A 11 23.53 -56.34 -11.03
CA ILE A 11 23.02 -54.99 -11.21
C ILE A 11 21.49 -55.05 -11.23
N ARG A 12 20.83 -54.27 -10.35
CA ARG A 12 19.37 -54.15 -10.37
C ARG A 12 18.93 -53.53 -11.70
N ASP A 13 17.91 -54.12 -12.29
CA ASP A 13 17.30 -53.71 -13.55
C ASP A 13 17.05 -52.18 -13.61
N PRO A 14 17.67 -51.44 -14.55
CA PRO A 14 17.46 -50.00 -14.75
C PRO A 14 15.99 -49.60 -14.93
N ASP A 15 15.15 -50.47 -15.49
CA ASP A 15 13.73 -50.17 -15.74
C ASP A 15 12.91 -50.13 -14.43
N THR A 16 13.43 -50.74 -13.36
CA THR A 16 12.82 -50.65 -12.02
C THR A 16 13.11 -49.32 -11.31
N TYR A 17 14.00 -48.47 -11.84
CA TYR A 17 14.30 -47.16 -11.26
C TYR A 17 13.21 -46.12 -11.55
N GLN A 18 12.48 -46.25 -12.68
CA GLN A 18 11.39 -45.31 -13.00
C GLN A 18 10.20 -45.45 -12.03
N GLN A 19 10.02 -46.62 -11.40
CA GLN A 19 8.93 -46.89 -10.46
C GLN A 19 9.23 -46.46 -9.01
N ARG A 20 10.43 -45.95 -8.71
CA ARG A 20 10.84 -45.58 -7.34
C ARG A 20 11.02 -44.06 -7.18
N GLY A 21 10.00 -43.30 -7.56
CA GLY A 21 9.75 -42.00 -6.93
C GLY A 21 9.23 -42.20 -5.49
N PRO A 22 9.46 -41.25 -4.57
CA PRO A 22 8.79 -41.29 -3.26
C PRO A 22 7.28 -41.41 -3.48
N THR A 23 6.62 -42.35 -2.80
CA THR A 23 5.16 -42.44 -2.82
C THR A 23 4.60 -41.10 -2.38
N PHE A 24 3.80 -40.45 -3.23
CA PHE A 24 3.14 -39.21 -2.89
C PHE A 24 2.10 -39.52 -1.80
N LEU A 25 2.47 -39.30 -0.53
CA LEU A 25 1.61 -39.55 0.64
C LEU A 25 0.31 -38.74 0.64
N LEU A 26 0.20 -37.70 -0.19
CA LEU A 26 -0.97 -36.83 -0.24
C LEU A 26 -1.93 -37.32 -1.33
N SER A 27 -3.07 -37.88 -0.92
CA SER A 27 -4.14 -38.30 -1.84
C SER A 27 -4.79 -37.11 -2.56
N ALA A 28 -5.68 -37.38 -3.51
CA ALA A 28 -6.50 -36.32 -4.12
C ALA A 28 -7.46 -35.69 -3.09
N GLN A 29 -8.04 -36.54 -2.22
CA GLN A 29 -8.93 -36.11 -1.15
C GLN A 29 -8.23 -35.19 -0.14
N ASP A 30 -6.98 -35.51 0.22
CA ASP A 30 -6.16 -34.66 1.09
C ASP A 30 -5.87 -33.29 0.45
N ALA A 31 -5.59 -33.28 -0.86
CA ALA A 31 -5.35 -32.05 -1.60
C ALA A 31 -6.59 -31.15 -1.61
N ASP A 32 -7.76 -31.72 -1.90
CA ASP A 32 -9.03 -30.98 -1.93
C ASP A 32 -9.40 -30.45 -0.54
N PHE A 33 -9.19 -31.27 0.50
CA PHE A 33 -9.38 -30.85 1.89
C PHE A 33 -8.47 -29.69 2.26
N MET A 34 -7.16 -29.78 1.95
CA MET A 34 -6.23 -28.69 2.25
C MET A 34 -6.58 -27.40 1.50
N ILE A 35 -7.06 -27.49 0.26
CA ILE A 35 -7.54 -26.32 -0.50
C ILE A 35 -8.74 -25.68 0.20
N GLY A 36 -9.75 -26.48 0.54
CA GLY A 36 -10.95 -25.98 1.23
C GLY A 36 -10.64 -25.37 2.59
N LEU A 37 -9.75 -26.01 3.35
CA LEU A 37 -9.30 -25.53 4.65
C LEU A 37 -8.59 -24.18 4.56
N ILE A 38 -7.67 -24.00 3.60
CA ILE A 38 -6.96 -22.73 3.38
C ILE A 38 -7.90 -21.63 2.84
N GLN A 39 -8.93 -22.00 2.08
CA GLN A 39 -9.94 -21.03 1.62
C GLN A 39 -10.80 -20.51 2.78
N ALA A 40 -11.13 -21.37 3.74
CA ALA A 40 -11.90 -21.00 4.92
C ALA A 40 -11.05 -20.24 5.96
N GLU A 41 -9.83 -20.71 6.21
CA GLU A 41 -8.91 -20.22 7.24
C GLU A 41 -7.51 -19.99 6.64
N PRO A 42 -7.29 -18.88 5.91
CA PRO A 42 -6.06 -18.62 5.14
C PRO A 42 -4.84 -18.25 6.00
N ASP A 43 -5.02 -18.08 7.31
CA ASP A 43 -4.02 -17.66 8.29
C ASP A 43 -3.45 -18.80 9.14
N LEU A 44 -3.87 -20.04 8.89
CA LEU A 44 -3.35 -21.23 9.58
C LEU A 44 -1.83 -21.38 9.43
N PHE A 45 -1.16 -21.72 10.52
CA PHE A 45 0.23 -22.14 10.50
C PHE A 45 0.36 -23.56 9.93
N LEU A 46 1.57 -23.92 9.47
CA LEU A 46 1.82 -25.21 8.80
C LEU A 46 1.67 -26.41 9.73
N ASP A 47 1.92 -26.23 11.03
CA ASP A 47 1.68 -27.21 12.09
C ASP A 47 0.19 -27.39 12.37
N GLU A 48 -0.58 -26.31 12.45
CA GLU A 48 -2.04 -26.36 12.58
C GLU A 48 -2.70 -27.03 11.36
N LEU A 49 -2.24 -26.71 10.14
CA LEU A 49 -2.72 -27.36 8.92
C LEU A 49 -2.41 -28.87 8.91
N ARG A 50 -1.25 -29.26 9.43
CA ARG A 50 -0.86 -30.67 9.57
C ARG A 50 -1.76 -31.40 10.56
N GLU A 51 -2.06 -30.80 11.70
CA GLU A 51 -2.96 -31.38 12.71
C GLU A 51 -4.36 -31.58 12.13
N ARG A 52 -4.92 -30.54 11.50
CA ARG A 52 -6.23 -30.62 10.83
C ARG A 52 -6.28 -31.68 9.72
N LEU A 53 -5.20 -31.85 8.96
CA LEU A 53 -5.10 -32.88 7.94
C LEU A 53 -5.08 -34.28 8.57
N TYR A 54 -4.30 -34.45 9.63
CA TYR A 54 -4.24 -35.72 10.36
C TYR A 54 -5.60 -36.08 10.97
N ASP A 55 -6.30 -35.13 11.57
CA ASP A 55 -7.62 -35.37 12.16
C ASP A 55 -8.68 -35.77 11.12
N ASN A 56 -8.50 -35.35 9.86
CA ASN A 56 -9.45 -35.64 8.79
C ASN A 56 -9.20 -36.97 8.07
N THR A 57 -7.94 -37.29 7.73
CA THR A 57 -7.59 -38.45 6.90
C THR A 57 -6.52 -39.35 7.50
N GLU A 58 -6.11 -39.11 8.75
CA GLU A 58 -5.00 -39.79 9.44
C GLU A 58 -3.65 -39.67 8.72
N THR A 59 -3.55 -38.73 7.76
CA THR A 59 -2.36 -38.54 6.93
C THR A 59 -1.33 -37.69 7.66
N LEU A 60 -0.32 -38.34 8.23
CA LEU A 60 0.77 -37.66 8.93
C LEU A 60 1.89 -37.22 7.97
N LEU A 61 2.02 -35.91 7.75
CA LEU A 61 3.08 -35.32 6.94
C LEU A 61 4.08 -34.55 7.80
N SER A 62 5.35 -34.58 7.39
CA SER A 62 6.32 -33.61 7.91
C SER A 62 5.95 -32.21 7.43
N ILE A 63 6.26 -31.18 8.23
CA ILE A 63 6.03 -29.76 7.86
C ILE A 63 6.70 -29.43 6.51
N ALA A 64 7.89 -29.95 6.26
CA ALA A 64 8.61 -29.74 5.01
C ALA A 64 7.90 -30.39 3.81
N THR A 65 7.33 -31.59 4.00
CA THR A 65 6.56 -32.30 2.96
C THR A 65 5.25 -31.57 2.67
N LEU A 66 4.54 -31.12 3.71
CA LEU A 66 3.30 -30.36 3.60
C LEU A 66 3.53 -29.04 2.85
N HIS A 67 4.55 -28.27 3.24
CA HIS A 67 4.95 -27.04 2.54
C HIS A 67 5.30 -27.30 1.07
N ARG A 68 6.07 -28.36 0.78
CA ARG A 68 6.43 -28.71 -0.61
C ARG A 68 5.19 -29.03 -1.44
N ASN A 69 4.21 -29.75 -0.89
CA ASN A 69 2.97 -30.05 -1.61
C ASN A 69 2.13 -28.79 -1.87
N LEU A 70 2.00 -27.90 -0.87
CA LEU A 70 1.31 -26.62 -1.04
C LEU A 70 1.91 -25.83 -2.21
N VAL A 71 3.23 -25.66 -2.24
CA VAL A 71 3.90 -24.83 -3.24
C VAL A 71 3.97 -25.51 -4.61
N MET A 72 4.42 -26.76 -4.67
CA MET A 72 4.77 -27.43 -5.93
C MET A 72 3.57 -28.12 -6.58
N ARG A 73 2.59 -28.58 -5.80
CA ARG A 73 1.46 -29.38 -6.29
C ARG A 73 0.17 -28.57 -6.32
N LEU A 74 -0.11 -27.79 -5.27
CA LEU A 74 -1.33 -26.99 -5.16
C LEU A 74 -1.16 -25.54 -5.59
N LEU A 75 0.08 -25.11 -5.87
CA LEU A 75 0.41 -23.74 -6.28
C LEU A 75 -0.03 -22.66 -5.26
N ILE A 76 -0.13 -23.04 -3.99
CA ILE A 76 -0.45 -22.17 -2.87
C ILE A 76 0.85 -21.68 -2.24
N THR A 77 0.98 -20.36 -2.11
CA THR A 77 2.18 -19.71 -1.55
C THR A 77 1.78 -18.76 -0.44
N LEU A 78 2.64 -18.66 0.59
CA LEU A 78 2.44 -17.70 1.66
C LEU A 78 2.62 -16.29 1.11
N LYS A 79 1.56 -15.49 1.21
CA LYS A 79 1.56 -14.08 0.83
C LYS A 79 1.34 -13.24 2.07
N LYS A 80 1.84 -12.00 2.05
CA LYS A 80 1.48 -11.04 3.09
C LYS A 80 -0.03 -10.78 3.00
N ALA A 81 -0.77 -11.16 4.04
CA ALA A 81 -2.20 -10.91 4.12
C ALA A 81 -2.48 -9.41 3.99
N ASN A 82 -3.44 -9.05 3.15
CA ASN A 82 -3.93 -7.69 3.04
C ASN A 82 -5.15 -7.55 3.96
N THR A 83 -5.06 -6.72 5.00
CA THR A 83 -6.21 -6.45 5.87
C THR A 83 -7.23 -5.58 5.13
N VAL A 84 -8.34 -6.19 4.72
CA VAL A 84 -9.46 -5.46 4.11
C VAL A 84 -10.39 -4.98 5.22
N ASN A 85 -10.73 -3.69 5.22
CA ASN A 85 -11.69 -3.17 6.19
C ASN A 85 -13.11 -3.58 5.79
N ILE A 86 -13.86 -4.22 6.69
CA ILE A 86 -15.23 -4.69 6.44
C ILE A 86 -16.20 -3.57 6.03
N LYS A 87 -15.91 -2.32 6.40
CA LYS A 87 -16.72 -1.16 6.04
C LYS A 87 -16.39 -0.60 4.64
N LYS A 88 -15.46 -1.21 3.90
CA LYS A 88 -15.15 -0.82 2.51
C LYS A 88 -16.27 -1.33 1.60
N SER A 89 -17.04 -0.41 1.02
CA SER A 89 -18.11 -0.74 0.07
C SER A 89 -17.62 -0.62 -1.37
N LEU A 90 -17.65 -1.73 -2.12
CA LEU A 90 -17.33 -1.72 -3.55
C LEU A 90 -18.37 -0.94 -4.36
N THR A 91 -19.66 -1.04 -4.00
CA THR A 91 -20.73 -0.27 -4.64
C THR A 91 -20.49 1.23 -4.51
N ALA A 92 -20.18 1.72 -3.30
CA ALA A 92 -19.88 3.13 -3.08
C ALA A 92 -18.60 3.57 -3.81
N LYS A 93 -17.60 2.68 -3.91
CA LYS A 93 -16.38 2.92 -4.69
C LYS A 93 -16.68 3.14 -6.16
N TYR A 94 -17.43 2.24 -6.79
CA TYR A 94 -17.70 2.33 -8.24
C TYR A 94 -18.65 3.48 -8.58
N ALA A 95 -19.67 3.74 -7.74
CA ALA A 95 -20.54 4.91 -7.90
C ALA A 95 -19.76 6.24 -7.85
N PHE A 96 -18.77 6.34 -6.94
CA PHE A 96 -17.90 7.50 -6.89
C PHE A 96 -17.03 7.65 -8.14
N ILE A 97 -16.47 6.55 -8.66
CA ILE A 97 -15.68 6.58 -9.89
C ILE A 97 -16.53 7.08 -11.06
N GLU A 98 -17.77 6.63 -11.15
CA GLU A 98 -18.73 7.07 -12.15
C GLU A 98 -19.04 8.58 -12.03
N GLU A 99 -19.33 9.07 -10.81
CA GLU A 99 -19.56 10.50 -10.57
C GLU A 99 -18.36 11.37 -11.03
N MET A 100 -17.15 10.94 -10.67
CA MET A 100 -15.92 11.67 -10.94
C MET A 100 -15.43 11.54 -12.38
N ALA A 101 -15.97 10.61 -13.17
CA ALA A 101 -15.54 10.36 -14.55
C ALA A 101 -15.70 11.61 -15.45
N SER A 102 -16.69 12.45 -15.14
CA SER A 102 -16.97 13.70 -15.85
C SER A 102 -16.07 14.87 -15.46
N ILE A 103 -15.38 14.80 -14.31
CA ILE A 103 -14.58 15.91 -13.76
C ILE A 103 -13.11 15.75 -14.20
N PRO A 104 -12.53 16.72 -14.92
CA PRO A 104 -11.11 16.69 -15.28
C PRO A 104 -10.21 16.73 -14.06
N ALA A 105 -9.08 16.01 -14.10
CA ALA A 105 -8.10 15.98 -13.01
C ALA A 105 -7.55 17.37 -12.65
N GLU A 106 -7.48 18.29 -13.61
CA GLU A 106 -7.04 19.68 -13.42
C GLU A 106 -7.95 20.48 -12.48
N TYR A 107 -9.20 20.03 -12.29
CA TYR A 107 -10.15 20.71 -11.42
C TYR A 107 -10.02 20.22 -9.98
N LEU A 108 -9.36 19.09 -9.76
CA LEU A 108 -9.33 18.40 -8.48
C LEU A 108 -8.20 18.91 -7.60
N SER A 109 -8.51 19.04 -6.31
CA SER A 109 -7.54 19.23 -5.25
C SER A 109 -7.83 18.28 -4.09
N HIS A 110 -6.80 17.61 -3.55
CA HIS A 110 -6.92 16.65 -2.46
C HIS A 110 -6.21 17.15 -1.19
N ILE A 111 -6.79 16.84 -0.03
CA ILE A 111 -6.24 17.14 1.30
C ILE A 111 -6.37 15.93 2.24
N CYS A 112 -5.39 15.74 3.13
CA CYS A 112 -5.36 14.67 4.14
C CYS A 112 -4.31 15.01 5.23
N SER A 113 -4.31 14.30 6.36
CA SER A 113 -3.37 14.46 7.48
C SER A 113 -2.63 13.16 7.83
N ARG A 114 -1.31 13.17 8.09
CA ARG A 114 -0.58 11.93 8.42
C ARG A 114 0.66 12.10 9.33
N ASP A 115 0.85 11.17 10.26
CA ASP A 115 2.01 11.08 11.17
C ASP A 115 3.31 10.61 10.47
N LEU A 116 4.47 11.18 10.85
CA LEU A 116 5.79 10.87 10.27
C LEU A 116 6.65 10.02 11.23
N LEU A 117 6.97 8.75 10.89
CA LEU A 117 7.86 7.88 11.68
C LEU A 117 8.88 7.07 10.84
N ARG A 118 9.99 6.67 11.46
CA ARG A 118 11.12 5.88 10.90
C ARG A 118 11.04 4.40 11.35
N VAL A 119 11.24 3.44 10.44
CA VAL A 119 10.99 2.00 10.72
C VAL A 119 12.20 1.06 10.48
N ARG A 120 13.30 1.48 9.83
CA ARG A 120 14.40 0.56 9.45
C ARG A 120 15.81 1.08 9.75
N ALA A 121 16.70 0.17 10.15
CA ALA A 121 18.14 0.35 10.40
C ALA A 121 18.96 -0.82 9.80
N ARG A 122 20.29 -0.66 9.65
CA ARG A 122 21.20 -1.70 9.15
C ARG A 122 22.20 -2.11 10.23
N SER A 123 22.59 -3.38 10.26
CA SER A 123 23.66 -3.95 11.10
C SER A 123 24.35 -5.09 10.35
N LYS A 124 25.49 -5.55 10.87
CA LYS A 124 26.20 -6.73 10.33
C LYS A 124 25.28 -7.96 10.41
N LYS A 125 25.38 -8.85 9.42
CA LYS A 125 24.62 -10.12 9.37
C LYS A 125 24.83 -10.88 10.69
N GLY A 126 23.74 -11.27 11.36
CA GLY A 126 23.77 -11.94 12.66
C GLY A 126 23.92 -11.02 13.88
N LYS A 127 24.02 -9.70 13.70
CA LYS A 127 23.99 -8.72 14.81
C LYS A 127 22.72 -7.89 14.76
N GLN A 128 22.14 -7.64 15.93
CA GLN A 128 21.00 -6.74 16.06
C GLN A 128 21.40 -5.31 15.65
N ALA A 129 20.51 -4.62 14.94
CA ALA A 129 20.67 -3.19 14.66
C ALA A 129 20.21 -2.40 15.86
N ASN A 130 21.13 -2.13 16.80
CA ASN A 130 20.83 -1.36 17.99
C ASN A 130 20.68 0.11 17.61
N ARG A 131 19.47 0.64 17.77
CA ARG A 131 19.22 2.08 17.79
C ARG A 131 19.03 2.48 19.24
N TYR A 132 19.95 3.27 19.77
CA TYR A 132 19.71 3.95 21.03
C TYR A 132 18.64 5.02 20.79
N LEU A 133 17.43 4.77 21.28
CA LEU A 133 16.38 5.77 21.35
C LEU A 133 16.80 6.75 22.44
N ARG A 134 17.21 7.97 22.07
CA ARG A 134 17.51 9.04 23.04
C ARG A 134 16.22 9.54 23.72
N ASP A 135 15.08 9.46 23.03
CA ASP A 135 13.75 9.74 23.55
C ASP A 135 12.79 8.58 23.29
N GLN A 136 12.09 8.14 24.34
CA GLN A 136 11.06 7.09 24.26
C GLN A 136 9.78 7.61 23.57
N ASN A 137 9.58 8.92 23.55
CA ASN A 137 8.47 9.61 22.89
C ASN A 137 9.00 10.62 21.85
N PRO A 138 9.32 10.19 20.62
CA PRO A 138 9.71 11.13 19.58
C PRO A 138 8.54 12.09 19.27
N GLU A 139 8.86 13.38 19.13
CA GLU A 139 7.89 14.39 18.71
C GLU A 139 7.19 13.96 17.41
N ARG A 140 5.87 14.10 17.39
CA ARG A 140 5.02 13.75 16.24
C ARG A 140 4.60 15.02 15.54
N PHE A 141 4.81 15.05 14.23
CA PHE A 141 4.38 16.14 13.38
C PHE A 141 3.21 15.69 12.51
N THR A 142 2.18 16.52 12.47
CA THR A 142 1.06 16.43 11.55
C THR A 142 1.35 17.31 10.33
N LEU A 143 1.32 16.71 9.14
CA LEU A 143 1.42 17.41 7.87
C LEU A 143 0.02 17.49 7.24
N LEU A 144 -0.42 18.72 6.90
CA LEU A 144 -1.65 19.02 6.15
C LEU A 144 -1.30 19.62 4.78
N PRO A 145 -1.16 18.81 3.71
CA PRO A 145 -1.01 19.33 2.35
C PRO A 145 -2.36 19.40 1.63
N GLY A 146 -2.55 20.44 0.83
CA GLY A 146 -3.53 20.50 -0.25
C GLY A 146 -2.79 20.39 -1.58
N ILE A 147 -3.04 19.34 -2.37
CA ILE A 147 -2.37 19.12 -3.66
C ILE A 147 -3.37 19.19 -4.82
N SER A 148 -2.92 19.66 -5.97
CA SER A 148 -3.66 19.66 -7.23
C SER A 148 -2.91 18.86 -8.29
N PHE A 149 -3.50 18.70 -9.48
CA PHE A 149 -2.79 18.19 -10.65
C PHE A 149 -1.53 19.02 -11.01
N PHE A 150 -1.49 20.30 -10.63
CA PHE A 150 -0.41 21.23 -10.94
C PHE A 150 0.68 21.30 -9.86
N GLY A 151 0.53 20.62 -8.73
CA GLY A 151 1.49 20.67 -7.62
C GLY A 151 0.84 20.96 -6.28
N LEU A 152 1.68 21.33 -5.31
CA LEU A 152 1.25 21.74 -3.98
C LEU A 152 0.51 23.08 -4.02
N LEU A 153 -0.71 23.15 -3.50
CA LEU A 153 -1.48 24.39 -3.33
C LEU A 153 -1.22 25.02 -1.97
N ALA A 154 -1.28 24.23 -0.91
CA ALA A 154 -1.08 24.70 0.45
C ALA A 154 -0.45 23.61 1.31
N VAL A 155 0.27 24.02 2.34
CA VAL A 155 0.84 23.11 3.32
C VAL A 155 0.83 23.79 4.69
N THR A 156 0.59 22.99 5.71
CA THR A 156 0.82 23.38 7.11
C THR A 156 1.42 22.19 7.84
N VAL A 157 2.44 22.47 8.65
CA VAL A 157 3.07 21.49 9.53
C VAL A 157 2.82 21.96 10.96
N THR A 158 2.51 21.02 11.84
CA THR A 158 2.39 21.32 13.26
C THR A 158 2.80 20.10 14.08
N ASN A 159 3.46 20.31 15.21
CA ASN A 159 3.71 19.27 16.21
C ASN A 159 2.47 18.90 17.06
N GLN A 160 1.30 19.48 16.79
CA GLN A 160 0.06 19.21 17.52
C GLN A 160 -0.89 18.31 16.73
N THR A 161 -1.85 17.71 17.45
CA THR A 161 -3.00 17.05 16.82
C THR A 161 -3.94 18.10 16.25
N VAL A 162 -4.18 18.04 14.94
CA VAL A 162 -5.12 18.94 14.25
C VAL A 162 -6.54 18.61 14.69
N LYS A 163 -7.23 19.57 15.31
CA LYS A 163 -8.67 19.47 15.58
C LYS A 163 -9.44 20.26 14.52
N ARG A 164 -10.77 20.13 14.54
CA ARG A 164 -11.66 20.75 13.56
C ARG A 164 -11.45 22.27 13.39
N PRO A 165 -11.28 23.09 14.44
CA PRO A 165 -11.04 24.53 14.27
C PRO A 165 -9.74 24.84 13.52
N GLN A 166 -8.65 24.12 13.82
CA GLN A 166 -7.37 24.27 13.11
C GLN A 166 -7.51 23.85 11.65
N PHE A 167 -8.26 22.78 11.38
CA PHE A 167 -8.56 22.35 10.01
C PHE A 167 -9.37 23.39 9.23
N GLN A 168 -10.41 23.95 9.83
CA GLN A 168 -11.22 25.02 9.22
C GLN A 168 -10.40 26.29 8.97
N HIS A 169 -9.49 26.62 9.89
CA HIS A 169 -8.55 27.71 9.70
C HIS A 169 -7.65 27.47 8.49
N PHE A 170 -7.03 26.28 8.39
CA PHE A 170 -6.24 25.90 7.23
C PHE A 170 -7.05 25.98 5.94
N LEU A 171 -8.28 25.45 5.95
CA LEU A 171 -9.17 25.47 4.80
C LEU A 171 -9.48 26.91 4.36
N LYS A 172 -9.92 27.76 5.29
CA LYS A 172 -10.35 29.14 5.03
C LYS A 172 -9.21 30.06 4.60
N TYR A 173 -8.05 29.97 5.26
CA TYR A 173 -6.99 30.96 5.12
C TYR A 173 -5.82 30.49 4.27
N SER A 174 -5.63 29.18 4.09
CA SER A 174 -4.48 28.64 3.35
C SER A 174 -4.88 27.99 2.03
N LEU A 175 -5.92 27.16 2.02
CA LEU A 175 -6.28 26.35 0.86
C LEU A 175 -7.27 27.05 -0.07
N LEU A 176 -8.47 27.39 0.41
CA LEU A 176 -9.54 27.97 -0.42
C LEU A 176 -9.14 29.25 -1.17
N PRO A 177 -8.31 30.17 -0.62
CA PRO A 177 -7.85 31.34 -1.35
C PRO A 177 -7.00 31.02 -2.60
N ARG A 178 -6.54 29.78 -2.74
CA ARG A 178 -5.74 29.28 -3.88
C ARG A 178 -6.54 28.39 -4.83
N MET A 179 -7.85 28.25 -4.58
CA MET A 179 -8.80 27.49 -5.39
C MET A 179 -9.69 28.44 -6.19
N ASN A 180 -10.28 27.94 -7.28
CA ASN A 180 -11.19 28.72 -8.11
C ASN A 180 -12.64 28.27 -7.94
N ARG A 181 -13.58 29.09 -8.41
CA ARG A 181 -15.00 28.72 -8.47
C ARG A 181 -15.22 27.61 -9.49
N TYR A 182 -16.15 26.71 -9.21
CA TYR A 182 -16.54 25.62 -10.10
C TYR A 182 -17.48 26.11 -11.21
N PRO A 183 -17.32 25.65 -12.47
CA PRO A 183 -16.27 24.76 -12.99
C PRO A 183 -14.99 25.52 -13.42
N GLY A 184 -13.82 24.96 -13.08
CA GLY A 184 -12.51 25.53 -13.44
C GLY A 184 -11.31 24.79 -12.83
N ILE A 185 -10.09 25.21 -13.16
CA ILE A 185 -8.85 24.65 -12.58
C ILE A 185 -8.90 24.78 -11.05
N ASN A 186 -8.54 23.73 -10.31
CA ASN A 186 -8.56 23.71 -8.84
C ASN A 186 -9.89 24.20 -8.23
N SER A 187 -11.03 23.77 -8.79
CA SER A 187 -12.37 24.19 -8.34
C SER A 187 -13.18 23.13 -7.61
N CYS A 188 -12.63 21.92 -7.49
CA CYS A 188 -13.24 20.79 -6.82
C CYS A 188 -12.32 20.30 -5.70
N LEU A 189 -12.79 20.38 -4.45
CA LEU A 189 -12.07 19.90 -3.27
C LEU A 189 -12.54 18.49 -2.92
N VAL A 190 -11.63 17.52 -3.01
CA VAL A 190 -11.86 16.12 -2.66
C VAL A 190 -11.23 15.80 -1.31
N MET A 191 -12.03 15.32 -0.36
CA MET A 191 -11.59 14.99 1.00
C MET A 191 -11.87 13.54 1.37
N ASP A 192 -11.03 12.96 2.22
CA ASP A 192 -11.38 11.69 2.86
C ASP A 192 -12.47 11.87 3.93
N ASN A 193 -12.98 10.75 4.46
CA ASN A 193 -14.05 10.74 5.46
C ASN A 193 -13.60 10.92 6.91
N ALA A 194 -12.41 11.48 7.17
CA ALA A 194 -11.99 11.77 8.54
C ALA A 194 -13.00 12.68 9.26
N ARG A 195 -13.18 12.45 10.56
CA ARG A 195 -14.16 13.20 11.38
C ARG A 195 -13.89 14.71 11.38
N ILE A 196 -12.64 15.13 11.21
CA ILE A 196 -12.26 16.55 11.13
C ILE A 196 -12.69 17.20 9.82
N HIS A 197 -12.87 16.43 8.75
CA HIS A 197 -13.32 16.91 7.44
C HIS A 197 -14.85 16.98 7.33
N ARG A 198 -15.57 16.29 8.23
CA ARG A 198 -17.03 16.31 8.28
C ARG A 198 -17.53 17.23 9.41
N GLY A 199 -18.46 18.11 9.04
CA GLY A 199 -19.19 19.01 9.95
C GLY A 199 -18.45 20.30 10.32
N GLY A 200 -19.07 21.07 11.21
CA GLY A 200 -18.72 22.48 11.41
C GLY A 200 -18.87 23.27 10.10
N GLN A 201 -18.06 24.31 9.89
CA GLN A 201 -18.19 25.26 8.77
C GLN A 201 -17.57 24.77 7.44
N VAL A 202 -17.25 23.48 7.30
CA VAL A 202 -16.47 23.02 6.14
C VAL A 202 -17.25 23.18 4.83
N ALA A 203 -18.53 22.81 4.83
CA ALA A 203 -19.38 22.90 3.65
C ALA A 203 -19.65 24.37 3.29
N GLU A 204 -19.98 25.18 4.29
CA GLU A 204 -20.27 26.60 4.16
C GLU A 204 -19.05 27.39 3.64
N LEU A 205 -17.84 27.03 4.08
CA LEU A 205 -16.61 27.63 3.57
C LEU A 205 -16.37 27.29 2.09
N CYS A 206 -16.60 26.03 1.70
CA CYS A 206 -16.45 25.62 0.29
C CYS A 206 -17.51 26.29 -0.60
N GLU A 207 -18.76 26.35 -0.13
CA GLU A 207 -19.86 27.00 -0.84
C GLU A 207 -19.62 28.50 -1.00
N ALA A 208 -19.19 29.20 0.05
CA ALA A 208 -18.85 30.62 -0.01
C ALA A 208 -17.70 30.90 -0.99
N ALA A 209 -16.73 29.99 -1.09
CA ALA A 209 -15.64 30.06 -2.07
C ALA A 209 -16.06 29.64 -3.50
N GLY A 210 -17.28 29.11 -3.67
CA GLY A 210 -17.77 28.54 -4.93
C GLY A 210 -17.05 27.26 -5.35
N VAL A 211 -16.42 26.55 -4.41
CA VAL A 211 -15.66 25.31 -4.65
C VAL A 211 -16.58 24.11 -4.48
N ARG A 212 -16.59 23.20 -5.46
CA ARG A 212 -17.36 21.95 -5.37
C ARG A 212 -16.70 21.03 -4.33
N LEU A 213 -17.44 20.72 -3.27
CA LEU A 213 -17.00 19.81 -2.21
C LEU A 213 -17.39 18.37 -2.54
N VAL A 214 -16.42 17.45 -2.51
CA VAL A 214 -16.61 16.02 -2.76
C VAL A 214 -15.92 15.20 -1.66
N TYR A 215 -16.60 14.16 -1.17
CA TYR A 215 -16.04 13.22 -0.19
C TYR A 215 -15.74 11.87 -0.84
N LEU A 216 -14.56 11.33 -0.57
CA LEU A 216 -14.19 9.97 -0.99
C LEU A 216 -15.09 8.93 -0.32
N PRO A 217 -15.30 7.77 -0.92
CA PRO A 217 -15.94 6.63 -0.26
C PRO A 217 -15.14 6.18 0.97
N PRO A 218 -15.79 5.54 1.96
CA PRO A 218 -15.10 4.98 3.11
C PRO A 218 -14.03 3.96 2.71
N TYR A 219 -12.83 4.07 3.31
CA TYR A 219 -11.74 3.10 3.17
C TYR A 219 -11.26 2.85 1.73
N THR A 220 -11.33 3.86 0.86
CA THR A 220 -10.77 3.84 -0.50
C THR A 220 -9.56 4.77 -0.67
N PRO A 221 -8.46 4.56 0.07
CA PRO A 221 -7.26 5.40 -0.05
C PRO A 221 -6.61 5.33 -1.44
N GLU A 222 -6.87 4.26 -2.20
CA GLU A 222 -6.38 4.14 -3.58
C GLU A 222 -6.95 5.22 -4.53
N LEU A 223 -8.05 5.87 -4.16
CA LEU A 223 -8.64 6.98 -4.91
C LEU A 223 -8.07 8.34 -4.53
N ASN A 224 -7.16 8.40 -3.56
CA ASN A 224 -6.60 9.64 -3.04
C ASN A 224 -5.10 9.78 -3.43
N PRO A 225 -4.76 10.59 -4.46
CA PRO A 225 -3.38 10.80 -4.88
C PRO A 225 -2.44 11.26 -3.74
N ILE A 226 -2.98 11.94 -2.73
CA ILE A 226 -2.17 12.46 -1.62
C ILE A 226 -1.56 11.35 -0.74
N GLU A 227 -2.14 10.15 -0.73
CA GLU A 227 -1.61 9.02 0.03
C GLU A 227 -0.25 8.56 -0.48
N LEU A 228 -0.07 8.63 -1.80
CA LEU A 228 1.20 8.37 -2.46
C LEU A 228 2.18 9.54 -2.25
N CYS A 229 1.70 10.80 -2.25
CA CYS A 229 2.52 11.97 -1.88
C CYS A 229 3.17 11.81 -0.50
N PHE A 230 2.39 11.42 0.52
CA PHE A 230 2.95 11.20 1.86
C PHE A 230 4.08 10.18 1.87
N SER A 231 3.95 9.12 1.08
CA SER A 231 4.99 8.10 0.97
C SER A 231 6.29 8.67 0.40
N GLN A 232 6.20 9.56 -0.59
CA GLN A 232 7.36 10.24 -1.19
C GLN A 232 8.02 11.24 -0.23
N VAL A 233 7.23 12.10 0.44
CA VAL A 233 7.74 13.05 1.43
C VAL A 233 8.46 12.31 2.56
N LYS A 234 7.83 11.26 3.10
CA LYS A 234 8.44 10.40 4.13
C LYS A 234 9.71 9.73 3.64
N ALA A 235 9.77 9.28 2.39
CA ALA A 235 10.97 8.66 1.84
C ALA A 235 12.11 9.67 1.74
N ARG A 236 11.83 10.90 1.29
CA ARG A 236 12.82 11.97 1.20
C ARG A 236 13.36 12.37 2.58
N LEU A 237 12.48 12.66 3.54
CA LEU A 237 12.86 13.01 4.92
C LEU A 237 13.73 11.92 5.56
N ARG A 238 13.37 10.64 5.32
CA ARG A 238 14.15 9.49 5.83
C ARG A 238 15.52 9.37 5.16
N ARG A 239 15.62 9.67 3.86
CA ARG A 239 16.86 9.59 3.10
C ARG A 239 17.83 10.70 3.47
N THR A 240 17.35 11.93 3.60
CA THR A 240 18.18 13.09 3.93
C THR A 240 18.49 13.20 5.42
N GLN A 241 17.82 12.43 6.27
CA GLN A 241 17.89 12.57 7.72
C GLN A 241 17.58 14.00 8.17
N ALA A 242 16.72 14.72 7.43
CA ALA A 242 16.47 16.15 7.66
C ALA A 242 15.91 16.49 9.05
N LEU A 243 15.39 15.51 9.78
CA LEU A 243 14.87 15.67 11.15
C LEU A 243 15.88 15.31 12.23
N VAL A 244 17.08 14.84 11.86
CA VAL A 244 18.13 14.51 12.85
C VAL A 244 18.82 15.82 13.24
N ASN A 245 18.57 16.27 14.48
CA ASN A 245 19.09 17.52 15.03
C ASN A 245 18.62 18.79 14.29
N ALA A 246 17.43 18.76 13.68
CA ALA A 246 16.86 19.96 13.09
C ALA A 246 16.58 21.00 14.17
N ALA A 247 17.13 22.21 14.02
CA ALA A 247 16.79 23.34 14.89
C ALA A 247 15.30 23.73 14.75
N ASP A 248 14.78 23.58 13.53
CA ASP A 248 13.36 23.76 13.21
C ASP A 248 12.87 22.56 12.37
N PRO A 249 12.29 21.53 13.02
CA PRO A 249 11.77 20.36 12.32
C PRO A 249 10.52 20.67 11.48
N GLU A 250 9.71 21.66 11.85
CA GLU A 250 8.50 22.03 11.09
C GLU A 250 8.90 22.60 9.72
N TRP A 251 9.85 23.53 9.71
CA TRP A 251 10.41 24.08 8.48
C TRP A 251 11.11 23.01 7.63
N ALA A 252 11.83 22.07 8.26
CA ALA A 252 12.47 20.97 7.52
C ALA A 252 11.44 20.07 6.80
N ILE A 253 10.30 19.81 7.43
CA ILE A 253 9.18 19.06 6.83
C ILE A 253 8.54 19.88 5.72
N GLU A 254 8.22 21.14 5.98
CA GLU A 254 7.57 22.03 5.03
C GLU A 254 8.43 22.21 3.76
N SER A 255 9.69 22.60 3.92
CA SER A 255 10.65 22.77 2.81
C SER A 255 10.86 21.48 2.03
N THR A 256 10.91 20.32 2.70
CA THR A 256 10.98 19.02 2.01
C THR A 256 9.71 18.74 1.23
N THR A 257 8.55 19.12 1.77
CA THR A 257 7.26 18.94 1.11
C THR A 257 7.17 19.76 -0.17
N TYR A 258 7.55 21.05 -0.14
CA TYR A 258 7.65 21.90 -1.33
C TYR A 258 8.58 21.32 -2.40
N ARG A 259 9.72 20.78 -2.00
CA ARG A 259 10.70 20.19 -2.94
C ARG A 259 10.24 18.87 -3.56
N VAL A 260 9.44 18.09 -2.85
CA VAL A 260 8.99 16.77 -3.28
C VAL A 260 7.72 16.85 -4.13
N ILE A 261 6.76 17.67 -3.71
CA ILE A 261 5.44 17.76 -4.35
C ILE A 261 5.51 18.72 -5.55
N THR A 262 6.14 18.24 -6.62
CA THR A 262 6.24 18.96 -7.90
C THR A 262 5.02 18.70 -8.78
N LYS A 263 4.84 19.53 -9.81
CA LYS A 263 3.87 19.31 -10.89
C LYS A 263 4.03 17.92 -11.52
N SER A 264 5.25 17.56 -11.93
CA SER A 264 5.49 16.27 -12.59
C SER A 264 5.22 15.07 -11.68
N LEU A 265 5.45 15.20 -10.35
CA LEU A 265 5.02 14.18 -9.41
C LEU A 265 3.49 14.08 -9.36
N CYS A 266 2.79 15.19 -9.18
CA CYS A 266 1.33 15.18 -9.08
C CYS A 266 0.70 14.59 -10.33
N GLN A 267 1.12 14.99 -11.53
CA GLN A 267 0.62 14.44 -12.78
C GLN A 267 0.75 12.91 -12.85
N ARG A 268 1.90 12.35 -12.44
CA ARG A 268 2.08 10.89 -12.35
C ARG A 268 1.13 10.25 -11.33
N LEU A 269 0.95 10.87 -10.16
CA LEU A 269 0.09 10.33 -9.12
C LEU A 269 -1.38 10.31 -9.53
N TYR A 270 -1.87 11.39 -10.15
CA TYR A 270 -3.22 11.45 -10.70
C TYR A 270 -3.41 10.43 -11.84
N ALA A 271 -2.40 10.19 -12.68
CA ALA A 271 -2.45 9.15 -13.70
C ALA A 271 -2.53 7.70 -13.15
N HIS A 272 -2.17 7.48 -11.87
CA HIS A 272 -2.35 6.20 -11.19
C HIS A 272 -3.73 6.04 -10.53
N THR A 273 -4.57 7.07 -10.60
CA THR A 273 -5.94 7.08 -10.07
C THR A 273 -6.96 7.13 -11.21
N PRO A 274 -8.26 6.85 -11.00
CA PRO A 274 -9.22 6.76 -12.09
C PRO A 274 -9.67 8.12 -12.66
N TYR A 275 -8.99 9.22 -12.31
CA TYR A 275 -9.36 10.56 -12.77
C TYR A 275 -8.96 10.81 -14.22
N LYS A 276 -9.80 11.56 -14.95
CA LYS A 276 -9.57 11.93 -16.35
C LYS A 276 -8.44 12.96 -16.43
N CYS A 277 -7.22 12.50 -16.72
CA CYS A 277 -6.05 13.35 -16.85
C CYS A 277 -5.93 13.93 -18.27
N PRO A 278 -5.61 15.21 -18.44
CA PRO A 278 -5.22 15.76 -19.75
C PRO A 278 -3.92 15.10 -20.23
N PRO A 279 -3.63 15.09 -21.53
CA PRO A 279 -2.35 14.60 -22.04
C PRO A 279 -1.19 15.48 -21.51
N PHE A 280 -0.16 14.85 -20.94
CA PHE A 280 1.07 15.53 -20.51
C PHE A 280 2.31 14.75 -20.98
N PRO A 281 3.44 15.44 -21.26
CA PRO A 281 4.67 14.78 -21.67
C PRO A 281 5.15 13.86 -20.54
N ARG A 282 5.40 12.59 -20.85
CA ARG A 282 6.13 11.73 -19.92
C ARG A 282 7.59 12.18 -19.93
N GLU A 283 8.02 12.91 -18.91
CA GLU A 283 9.45 13.15 -18.68
C GLU A 283 10.17 11.80 -18.53
N PRO A 284 11.42 11.68 -19.03
CA PRO A 284 12.19 10.46 -18.86
C PRO A 284 12.33 10.14 -17.36
N ALA A 285 12.18 8.86 -17.02
CA ALA A 285 12.18 8.39 -15.64
C ALA A 285 13.45 8.88 -14.91
N VAL A 286 13.27 9.65 -13.84
CA VAL A 286 14.37 10.02 -12.95
C VAL A 286 14.95 8.74 -12.33
N PRO A 287 16.25 8.43 -12.49
CA PRO A 287 16.84 7.22 -11.94
C PRO A 287 16.65 7.16 -10.41
N GLY A 288 15.94 6.14 -9.93
CA GLY A 288 15.80 5.86 -8.49
C GLY A 288 14.41 6.01 -7.89
N ALA A 289 13.37 6.33 -8.66
CA ALA A 289 11.98 6.22 -8.22
C ALA A 289 11.41 4.84 -8.62
N HIS A 290 11.81 3.78 -7.91
CA HIS A 290 11.12 2.49 -8.04
C HIS A 290 9.72 2.59 -7.42
N PHE A 291 8.71 2.77 -8.26
CA PHE A 291 7.35 2.39 -7.90
C PHE A 291 7.28 0.85 -7.93
N PRO A 292 6.77 0.18 -6.89
CA PRO A 292 6.42 -1.23 -7.02
C PRO A 292 5.26 -1.30 -8.01
N LEU A 293 5.57 -1.70 -9.25
CA LEU A 293 4.58 -2.08 -10.24
C LEU A 293 3.83 -3.29 -9.70
N VAL A 294 2.60 -3.10 -9.21
CA VAL A 294 1.65 -4.20 -9.14
C VAL A 294 1.08 -4.33 -10.54
N SER A 295 1.65 -5.25 -11.32
CA SER A 295 1.09 -5.62 -12.62
C SER A 295 -0.29 -6.25 -12.40
N HIS A 296 -1.34 -5.56 -12.84
CA HIS A 296 -2.62 -6.18 -13.13
C HIS A 296 -2.70 -6.37 -14.63
N SER A 297 -2.01 -7.40 -15.11
CA SER A 297 -2.14 -7.85 -16.50
C SER A 297 -1.65 -9.29 -16.61
N ARG A 298 -2.59 -10.22 -16.47
CA ARG A 298 -2.73 -11.47 -17.23
C ARG A 298 -3.82 -12.28 -16.56
N LEU A 299 -4.97 -12.37 -17.22
CA LEU A 299 -5.87 -13.53 -17.33
C LEU A 299 -7.21 -13.01 -17.86
N LEU A 300 -7.20 -12.63 -19.14
CA LEU A 300 -8.37 -12.60 -20.00
C LEU A 300 -7.87 -12.85 -21.42
N GLN A 301 -7.80 -14.11 -21.81
CA GLN A 301 -8.09 -14.62 -23.15
C GLN A 301 -8.59 -16.08 -22.96
N PRO A 302 -9.55 -16.52 -23.80
CA PRO A 302 -10.55 -17.55 -23.46
C PRO A 302 -9.99 -18.94 -23.20
#